data_AF-A0AA39Z0R8-F1
#
_entry.id   AF-A0AA39Z0R8-F1
#
_cell.length_a   1.000
_cell.length_b   1.000
_cell.length_c   1.000
_cell.angle_alpha   90.00
_cell.angle_beta   90.00
_cell.angle_gamma   90.00
#
_symmetry.space_group_name_H-M   'P 1'
#
loop_
_entity.id
_entity.type
_entity.pdbx_description
1 polymer ?
#
loop_
_entity_poly.entity_id
_entity_poly.type
_entity_poly.pdbx_seq_one_letter_code
_entity_poly.pdbx_strand_id
1 'polypeptide(L)' 'ALAESCPTPGHYACGNQFGAPPPDGTLYVCSVLKEWKFSADCGAPTACVQEDTTRAHCD' A
#
# COMPACT_ATOMS: atom_id res chain seq x y z
N ALA A 1 -8.38 14.57 2.77
CA ALA A 1 -7.95 13.49 3.67
C ALA A 1 -6.44 13.58 3.77
N LEU A 2 -5.89 13.78 4.97
CA LEU A 2 -4.45 13.68 5.17
C LEU A 2 -4.11 12.20 4.99
N ALA A 3 -3.32 11.85 3.97
CA ALA A 3 -2.79 10.50 3.86
C ALA A 3 -2.10 10.17 5.19
N GLU A 4 -2.62 9.19 5.92
CA GLU A 4 -2.02 8.77 7.17
C GLU A 4 -0.57 8.38 6.87
N SER A 5 0.38 9.00 7.56
CA SER A 5 1.79 8.76 7.31
C SER A 5 2.09 7.29 7.59
N CYS A 6 2.63 6.59 6.59
CA CYS A 6 2.87 5.17 6.69
C CYS A 6 3.98 4.86 7.72
N PRO A 7 3.88 3.73 8.45
CA PRO A 7 4.66 3.53 9.68
C PRO A 7 6.16 3.33 9.42
N THR A 8 6.53 2.68 8.31
CA THR A 8 7.92 2.31 8.02
C THR A 8 8.19 2.30 6.52
N PRO A 9 9.18 3.06 6.04
CA PRO A 9 9.58 3.05 4.62
C PRO A 9 9.89 1.64 4.12
N GLY A 10 9.47 1.33 2.90
CA GLY A 10 9.64 0.02 2.25
C GLY A 10 8.55 -1.00 2.59
N HIS A 11 7.63 -0.70 3.51
CA HIS A 11 6.47 -1.57 3.75
C HIS A 11 5.44 -1.46 2.64
N TYR A 12 4.73 -2.55 2.41
CA TYR A 12 3.66 -2.64 1.44
C TYR A 12 2.31 -2.82 2.13
N ALA A 13 1.29 -2.17 1.59
CA ALA A 13 -0.08 -2.37 2.02
C ALA A 13 -1.04 -2.28 0.84
N CYS A 14 -2.10 -3.09 0.89
CA CYS A 14 -3.22 -2.93 -0.01
C CYS A 14 -4.02 -1.68 0.38
N GLY A 15 -4.59 -1.00 -0.62
CA GLY A 15 -5.35 0.21 -0.38
C GLY A 15 -6.49 0.01 0.61
N ASN A 16 -6.82 1.05 1.36
CA ASN A 16 -7.72 1.02 2.52
C ASN A 16 -7.26 0.13 3.69
N GLN A 17 -6.08 -0.48 3.63
CA GLN A 17 -5.50 -1.23 4.75
C GLN A 17 -4.32 -0.48 5.36
N PHE A 18 -4.19 -0.55 6.69
CA PHE A 18 -3.06 0.04 7.43
C PHE A 18 -2.82 1.55 7.15
N GLY A 19 -3.89 2.28 6.85
CA GLY A 19 -3.83 3.70 6.49
C GLY A 19 -3.41 3.98 5.05
N ALA A 20 -3.23 2.96 4.21
CA ALA A 20 -3.01 3.13 2.77
C ALA A 20 -4.25 3.74 2.11
N PRO A 21 -4.07 4.68 1.17
CA PRO A 21 -5.19 5.36 0.55
C PRO A 21 -6.01 4.42 -0.35
N PRO A 22 -7.29 4.76 -0.63
CA PRO A 22 -8.09 4.05 -1.62
C PRO A 22 -7.48 4.14 -3.03
N PRO A 23 -7.85 3.24 -3.96
CA PRO A 23 -8.87 2.19 -3.83
C PRO A 23 -8.34 0.90 -3.19
N ASP A 24 -9.25 0.08 -2.65
CA ASP A 24 -8.95 -1.27 -2.14
C ASP A 24 -8.28 -2.13 -3.23
N GLY A 25 -7.43 -3.07 -2.82
CA GLY A 25 -6.71 -4.02 -3.68
C GLY A 25 -5.57 -3.42 -4.51
N THR A 26 -5.29 -2.13 -4.34
CA THR A 26 -4.13 -1.46 -4.95
C THR A 26 -2.91 -1.61 -4.07
N LEU A 27 -1.77 -1.98 -4.64
CA LEU A 27 -0.53 -2.04 -3.89
C LEU A 27 0.05 -0.64 -3.68
N TYR A 28 0.31 -0.29 -2.43
CA TYR A 28 1.04 0.91 -2.04
C TYR A 28 2.34 0.53 -1.36
N VAL A 29 3.40 1.31 -1.64
CA VAL A 29 4.68 1.22 -0.94
C VAL A 29 4.87 2.47 -0.08
N CYS A 30 5.31 2.28 1.15
CA CYS A 30 5.66 3.37 2.04
C CYS A 30 6.99 3.98 1.60
N SER A 31 6.98 5.24 1.16
CA SER A 31 8.19 5.95 0.75
C SER A 31 9.06 6.35 1.95
N VAL A 32 10.30 6.76 1.68
CA VAL A 32 11.22 7.31 2.70
C VAL A 32 10.67 8.55 3.42
N LEU A 33 9.74 9.27 2.79
CA LEU A 33 9.05 10.42 3.37
C LEU A 33 7.85 10.04 4.24
N LYS A 34 7.63 8.74 4.48
CA LYS A 34 6.46 8.19 5.18
C LYS A 34 5.14 8.53 4.49
N GLU A 35 5.16 8.63 3.17
CA GLU A 35 3.96 8.76 2.35
C GLU A 35 3.70 7.45 1.62
N TRP A 36 2.44 7.01 1.60
CA TRP A 36 2.01 5.94 0.70
C TRP A 36 2.13 6.40 -0.75
N LYS A 37 2.87 5.63 -1.56
CA LYS A 37 3.00 5.82 -3.00
C LYS A 37 2.40 4.62 -3.71
N PHE A 38 1.60 4.88 -4.73
CA PHE A 38 1.04 3.83 -5.58
C PHE A 38 2.20 3.03 -6.20
N SER A 39 2.17 1.71 -6.02
CA SER A 39 3.01 0.80 -6.78
C SER A 39 2.23 0.34 -8.01
N ALA A 40 2.83 0.56 -9.19
CA ALA A 40 2.30 0.06 -10.45
C ALA A 40 2.59 -1.44 -10.68
N ASP A 41 3.25 -2.12 -9.74
CA ASP A 41 3.68 -3.52 -9.90
C ASP A 41 2.50 -4.47 -10.13
N CYS A 42 1.32 -4.18 -9.55
CA CYS A 42 0.16 -5.07 -9.69
C CYS A 42 -0.66 -4.87 -10.96
N GLY A 43 -0.42 -3.82 -11.77
CA GLY A 43 -1.16 -3.54 -13.01
C GLY A 43 -2.68 -3.29 -12.87
N ALA A 44 -3.31 -3.73 -11.79
CA ALA A 44 -4.72 -3.62 -11.49
C ALA A 44 -4.94 -3.42 -9.97
N PRO A 45 -5.95 -2.63 -9.59
CA PRO A 45 -6.27 -2.33 -8.20
C PRO A 45 -7.01 -3.48 -7.48
N THR A 46 -7.14 -4.68 -8.03
CA THR A 46 -7.77 -5.81 -7.32
C THR A 46 -6.86 -7.02 -7.21
N ALA A 47 -5.58 -6.84 -7.54
CA ALA A 47 -4.58 -7.90 -7.49
C ALA A 47 -3.74 -7.86 -6.21
N CYS A 48 -3.82 -6.81 -5.37
CA CYS A 48 -3.08 -6.79 -4.12
C CYS A 48 -3.66 -7.79 -3.11
N VAL A 49 -2.79 -8.67 -2.62
CA VAL A 49 -3.05 -9.58 -1.51
C VAL A 49 -2.17 -9.16 -0.34
N GLN A 50 -2.82 -8.91 0.79
CA GLN A 50 -2.12 -8.57 2.02
C GLN A 50 -1.71 -9.84 2.78
N GLU A 51 -0.42 -9.96 3.10
CA GLU A 51 0.10 -11.10 3.89
C GLU A 51 0.13 -10.79 5.39
N ASP A 52 0.64 -9.61 5.74
CA ASP A 52 0.69 -9.10 7.12
C ASP A 52 0.69 -7.57 7.14
N THR A 53 0.97 -6.93 8.28
CA THR A 53 0.94 -5.47 8.42
C THR A 53 2.05 -4.71 7.68
N THR A 54 2.99 -5.43 7.05
CA THR A 54 4.19 -4.88 6.43
C THR A 54 4.45 -5.40 5.02
N ARG A 55 3.85 -6.54 4.66
CA ARG A 55 4.04 -7.23 3.38
C ARG A 55 2.70 -7.44 2.66
N ALA A 56 2.72 -7.15 1.36
CA ALA A 56 1.69 -7.45 0.41
C ALA A 56 2.34 -7.78 -0.94
N HIS A 57 1.65 -8.54 -1.78
CA HIS A 57 2.09 -8.88 -3.13
C HIS A 57 0.92 -8.78 -4.11
N CYS A 58 1.22 -8.94 -5.39
CA CYS A 58 0.22 -9.04 -6.45
C CYS A 58 -0.06 -10.52 -6.74
N ASP A 59 -1.33 -10.89 -6.82
CA ASP A 59 -1.81 -12.18 -7.36
C ASP A 59 -2.07 -12.10 -8.87
#